data_AF-A0A2U3P6N4-F1
#
_entry.id   AF-A0A2U3P6N4-F1
#
_cell.length_a   1.000
_cell.length_b   1.000
_cell.length_c   1.000
_cell.angle_alpha   90.00
_cell.angle_beta   90.00
_cell.angle_gamma   90.00
#
_symmetry.space_group_name_H-M   'P 1'
#
loop_
_entity.id
_entity.type
_entity.pdbx_description
1 polymer ?
#
loop_
_entity_poly.entity_id
_entity_poly.type
_entity_poly.pdbx_seq_one_letter_code
_entity_poly.pdbx_strand_id
1 'polypeptide(L)'
;VADITMAILADHEWFREQFAKLDELQAQTPVNRGALERVWRPLADKLDVHAYIEEKIFYPQLLTRGTDDPEGETLDAIGDHNDIRDGVRDANAAGVGTEQWWAAVGRTRVANDDHMGEEEREGLSDFRRNAPIGLREALGQQYSEFMRQHPTTKGLTITDRDPQRYVEEFEATPRSKPDDFSLRIGSLKGQ
;
A
#
# COMPACT_ATOMS: atom_id res chain seq x y z
N VAL A 1 13.67 12.00 9.31
CA VAL A 1 12.88 10.93 8.66
C VAL A 1 11.45 11.44 8.55
N ALA A 2 10.77 11.23 7.43
CA ALA A 2 9.36 11.61 7.30
C ALA A 2 8.50 10.80 8.28
N ASP A 3 7.41 11.37 8.79
CA ASP A 3 6.43 10.59 9.53
C ASP A 3 5.65 9.65 8.58
N ILE A 4 4.99 8.63 9.12
CA ILE A 4 4.33 7.58 8.32
C ILE A 4 3.41 8.13 7.24
N THR A 5 2.63 9.17 7.54
CA THR A 5 1.66 9.70 6.56
C THR A 5 2.35 10.38 5.39
N MET A 6 3.51 10.99 5.63
CA MET A 6 4.33 11.57 4.57
C MET A 6 5.14 10.52 3.80
N ALA A 7 5.48 9.39 4.42
CA ALA A 7 6.14 8.27 3.76
C ALA A 7 5.17 7.58 2.76
N ILE A 8 3.93 7.33 3.19
CA ILE A 8 2.87 6.78 2.35
C ILE A 8 2.57 7.72 1.16
N LEU A 9 2.37 9.02 1.41
CA LEU A 9 2.19 10.03 0.36
C LEU A 9 3.34 10.07 -0.67
N ALA A 10 4.58 9.84 -0.22
CA ALA A 10 5.72 9.81 -1.13
C ALA A 10 5.68 8.58 -2.06
N ASP A 11 5.17 7.45 -1.57
CA ASP A 11 4.94 6.26 -2.38
C ASP A 11 3.80 6.49 -3.38
N HIS A 12 2.71 7.14 -2.95
CA HIS A 12 1.58 7.51 -3.83
C HIS A 12 2.03 8.37 -5.01
N GLU A 13 2.81 9.41 -4.74
CA GLU A 13 3.38 10.26 -5.80
C GLU A 13 4.25 9.44 -6.75
N TRP A 14 5.08 8.55 -6.21
CA TRP A 14 5.91 7.69 -7.04
C TRP A 14 5.09 6.73 -7.92
N PHE A 15 3.96 6.21 -7.44
CA PHE A 15 3.04 5.38 -8.24
C PHE A 15 2.47 6.17 -9.40
N ARG A 16 1.95 7.38 -9.13
CA ARG A 16 1.41 8.30 -10.16
C ARG A 16 2.46 8.58 -11.24
N GLU A 17 3.70 8.86 -10.83
CA GLU A 17 4.81 9.05 -11.76
C GLU A 17 5.11 7.81 -12.62
N GLN A 18 5.04 6.60 -12.06
CA GLN A 18 5.35 5.38 -12.83
C GLN A 18 4.23 5.05 -13.83
N PHE A 19 2.96 5.22 -13.44
CA PHE A 19 1.85 5.07 -14.37
C PHE A 19 1.93 6.12 -15.50
N ALA A 20 2.28 7.36 -15.20
CA ALA A 20 2.51 8.39 -16.22
C ALA A 20 3.65 8.01 -17.20
N LYS A 21 4.76 7.43 -16.70
CA LYS A 21 5.83 6.90 -17.55
C LYS A 21 5.35 5.76 -18.46
N LEU A 22 4.43 4.92 -17.98
CA LEU A 22 3.82 3.88 -18.82
C LEU A 22 2.98 4.48 -19.94
N ASP A 23 2.23 5.56 -19.68
CA ASP A 23 1.48 6.29 -20.72
C ASP A 23 2.42 6.83 -21.81
N GLU A 24 3.53 7.45 -21.41
CA GLU A 24 4.55 7.96 -22.34
C GLU A 24 5.14 6.84 -23.21
N LEU A 25 5.41 5.68 -22.62
CA LEU A 25 5.94 4.51 -23.34
C LEU A 25 4.89 3.87 -24.25
N GLN A 26 3.61 3.90 -23.87
CA GLN A 26 2.50 3.40 -24.69
C GLN A 26 2.35 4.20 -25.99
N ALA A 27 2.57 5.52 -25.92
CA ALA A 27 2.47 6.42 -27.07
C ALA A 27 3.62 6.26 -28.10
N GLN A 28 4.70 5.54 -27.76
CA GLN A 28 5.85 5.37 -28.65
C GLN A 28 5.59 4.32 -29.75
N THR A 29 6.06 4.62 -30.97
CA THR A 29 6.01 3.69 -32.11
C THR A 29 7.42 3.53 -32.72
N PRO A 30 8.00 2.31 -32.75
CA PRO A 30 7.45 1.07 -32.21
C PRO A 30 7.48 1.01 -30.67
N VAL A 31 6.56 0.25 -30.08
CA VAL A 31 6.51 0.02 -28.63
C VAL A 31 7.79 -0.67 -28.15
N ASN A 32 8.45 -0.07 -27.15
CA ASN A 32 9.64 -0.65 -26.52
C ASN A 32 9.24 -1.52 -25.31
N ARG A 33 9.00 -2.82 -25.55
CA ARG A 33 8.59 -3.77 -24.50
C ARG A 33 9.58 -3.88 -23.35
N GLY A 34 10.88 -3.78 -23.63
CA GLY A 34 11.90 -3.80 -22.58
C GLY A 34 11.88 -2.55 -21.70
N ALA A 35 11.46 -1.40 -22.24
CA ALA A 35 11.26 -0.19 -21.44
C ALA A 35 10.00 -0.30 -20.56
N LEU A 36 8.90 -0.83 -21.11
CA LEU A 36 7.68 -1.12 -20.34
C LEU A 36 7.98 -2.02 -19.14
N GLU A 37 8.72 -3.11 -19.37
CA GLU A 37 9.07 -4.06 -18.31
C GLU A 37 9.94 -3.44 -17.22
N ARG A 38 10.86 -2.53 -17.57
CA ARG A 38 11.71 -1.81 -16.60
C ARG A 38 10.93 -0.84 -15.71
N VAL A 39 9.79 -0.32 -16.17
CA VAL A 39 8.92 0.54 -15.37
C VAL A 39 7.93 -0.31 -14.58
N TRP A 40 7.31 -1.30 -15.23
CA TRP A 40 6.27 -2.12 -14.62
C TRP A 40 6.76 -2.98 -13.47
N ARG A 41 7.90 -3.68 -13.61
CA ARG A 41 8.34 -4.62 -12.57
C ARG A 41 8.58 -3.94 -11.21
N PRO A 42 9.34 -2.83 -11.11
CA PRO A 42 9.49 -2.12 -9.85
C PRO A 42 8.18 -1.51 -9.34
N LEU A 43 7.30 -1.07 -10.24
CA LEU A 43 5.99 -0.55 -9.86
C LEU A 43 5.12 -1.63 -9.20
N ALA A 44 4.95 -2.77 -9.87
CA ALA A 44 4.20 -3.91 -9.37
C ALA A 44 4.74 -4.40 -8.02
N ASP A 45 6.07 -4.57 -7.90
CA ASP A 45 6.69 -4.97 -6.64
C ASP A 45 6.41 -3.96 -5.52
N LYS A 46 6.51 -2.65 -5.79
CA LYS A 46 6.32 -1.62 -4.76
C LYS A 46 4.85 -1.48 -4.36
N LEU A 47 3.89 -1.62 -5.28
CA LEU A 47 2.45 -1.65 -4.97
C LEU A 47 2.14 -2.75 -3.93
N ASP A 48 2.62 -3.97 -4.16
CA ASP A 48 2.40 -5.09 -3.25
C ASP A 48 3.08 -4.90 -1.89
N VAL A 49 4.33 -4.39 -1.88
CA VAL A 49 5.09 -4.15 -0.64
C VAL A 49 4.47 -3.02 0.17
N HIS A 50 4.00 -1.96 -0.47
CA HIS A 50 3.32 -0.82 0.13
C HIS A 50 2.03 -1.26 0.83
N ALA A 51 1.14 -1.93 0.10
CA ALA A 51 -0.08 -2.49 0.65
C ALA A 51 0.21 -3.44 1.82
N TYR A 52 1.22 -4.31 1.67
CA TYR A 52 1.62 -5.22 2.73
C TYR A 52 2.06 -4.49 4.00
N ILE A 53 2.86 -3.44 3.91
CA ILE A 53 3.37 -2.76 5.11
C ILE A 53 2.27 -1.92 5.78
N GLU A 54 1.37 -1.29 5.05
CA GLU A 54 0.23 -0.54 5.62
C GLU A 54 -0.70 -1.46 6.41
N GLU A 55 -1.03 -2.61 5.85
CA GLU A 55 -1.74 -3.69 6.53
C GLU A 55 -1.04 -4.21 7.78
N LYS A 56 0.28 -4.03 7.90
CA LYS A 56 1.03 -4.52 9.06
C LYS A 56 1.18 -3.47 10.15
N ILE A 57 1.33 -2.20 9.79
CA ILE A 57 1.72 -1.16 10.77
C ILE A 57 0.86 0.09 10.75
N PHE A 58 0.16 0.40 9.66
CA PHE A 58 -0.65 1.61 9.55
C PHE A 58 -2.11 1.36 9.97
N TYR A 59 -2.84 0.50 9.26
CA TYR A 59 -4.27 0.27 9.55
C TYR A 59 -4.55 -0.22 10.99
N PRO A 60 -3.70 -1.05 11.63
CA PRO A 60 -3.91 -1.38 13.05
C PRO A 60 -3.88 -0.14 13.96
N GLN A 61 -3.07 0.86 13.61
CA GLN A 61 -2.98 2.12 14.35
C GLN A 61 -4.13 3.06 13.97
N LEU A 62 -4.57 3.07 12.71
CA LEU A 62 -5.78 3.79 12.28
C LEU A 62 -7.01 3.29 13.05
N LEU A 63 -7.27 1.98 13.08
CA LEU A 63 -8.35 1.36 13.87
C LEU A 63 -8.30 1.71 15.37
N THR A 64 -7.11 1.97 15.90
CA THR A 64 -6.92 2.32 17.32
C THR A 64 -7.10 3.80 17.60
N ARG A 65 -6.73 4.68 16.65
CA ARG A 65 -6.53 6.12 16.89
C ARG A 65 -7.42 7.02 16.04
N GLY A 66 -7.94 6.53 14.94
CA GLY A 66 -8.91 7.23 14.10
C GLY A 66 -10.21 7.49 14.86
N THR A 67 -10.88 8.57 14.47
CA THR A 67 -12.11 9.04 15.11
C THR A 67 -13.27 9.22 14.14
N ASP A 68 -12.99 9.23 12.84
CA ASP A 68 -14.02 9.44 11.82
C ASP A 68 -14.68 8.09 11.48
N ASP A 69 -14.25 7.38 10.43
CA ASP A 69 -14.72 6.02 10.12
C ASP A 69 -13.55 5.05 9.89
N PRO A 70 -12.67 4.84 10.89
CA PRO A 70 -11.47 4.02 10.70
C PRO A 70 -11.77 2.55 10.38
N GLU A 71 -12.96 2.05 10.72
CA GLU A 71 -13.42 0.70 10.36
C GLU A 71 -13.76 0.64 8.87
N GLY A 72 -14.68 1.49 8.39
CA GLY A 72 -15.05 1.55 6.99
C GLY A 72 -13.86 1.81 6.09
N GLU A 73 -13.04 2.81 6.44
CA GLU A 73 -11.81 3.15 5.72
C GLU A 73 -10.84 1.96 5.63
N THR A 74 -10.72 1.17 6.71
CA THR A 74 -9.85 -0.02 6.70
C THR A 74 -10.46 -1.13 5.85
N LEU A 75 -11.79 -1.35 5.90
CA LEU A 75 -12.45 -2.36 5.07
C LEU A 75 -12.23 -2.09 3.58
N ASP A 76 -12.46 -0.84 3.17
CA ASP A 76 -12.32 -0.41 1.79
C ASP A 76 -10.86 -0.52 1.34
N ALA A 77 -9.91 -0.02 2.14
CA ALA A 77 -8.48 -0.12 1.81
C ALA A 77 -7.97 -1.57 1.66
N ILE A 78 -8.42 -2.50 2.51
CA ILE A 78 -8.05 -3.93 2.35
C ILE A 78 -8.67 -4.51 1.07
N GLY A 79 -9.88 -4.11 0.73
CA GLY A 79 -10.54 -4.48 -0.53
C GLY A 79 -9.75 -3.99 -1.74
N ASP A 80 -9.43 -2.71 -1.78
CA ASP A 80 -8.66 -2.10 -2.86
C ASP A 80 -7.27 -2.73 -3.02
N HIS A 81 -6.60 -3.05 -1.91
CA HIS A 81 -5.33 -3.76 -1.94
C HIS A 81 -5.43 -5.14 -2.60
N ASN A 82 -6.55 -5.85 -2.42
CA ASN A 82 -6.79 -7.11 -3.13
C ASN A 82 -6.98 -6.87 -4.64
N ASP A 83 -7.72 -5.84 -5.03
CA ASP A 83 -7.94 -5.48 -6.43
C ASP A 83 -6.63 -5.06 -7.13
N ILE A 84 -5.76 -4.32 -6.43
CA ILE A 84 -4.41 -3.97 -6.90
C ILE A 84 -3.57 -5.24 -7.10
N ARG A 85 -3.56 -6.15 -6.12
CA ARG A 85 -2.85 -7.44 -6.22
C ARG A 85 -3.35 -8.27 -7.39
N ASP A 86 -4.66 -8.33 -7.60
CA ASP A 86 -5.26 -9.03 -8.73
C ASP A 86 -4.81 -8.44 -10.07
N GLY A 87 -4.85 -7.12 -10.20
CA GLY A 87 -4.34 -6.43 -11.37
C GLY A 87 -2.86 -6.71 -11.64
N VAL A 88 -2.04 -6.69 -10.58
CA VAL A 88 -0.60 -7.02 -10.66
C VAL A 88 -0.39 -8.47 -11.10
N ARG A 89 -1.11 -9.43 -10.51
CA ARG A 89 -1.03 -10.86 -10.87
C ARG A 89 -1.42 -11.08 -12.33
N ASP A 90 -2.51 -10.48 -12.78
CA ASP A 90 -3.00 -10.57 -14.16
C ASP A 90 -2.00 -9.98 -15.18
N ALA A 91 -1.45 -8.81 -14.88
CA ALA A 91 -0.45 -8.19 -15.74
C ALA A 91 0.83 -9.03 -15.81
N ASN A 92 1.28 -9.59 -14.68
CA ASN A 92 2.47 -10.45 -14.64
C ASN A 92 2.26 -11.80 -15.37
N ALA A 93 1.02 -12.27 -15.48
CA ALA A 93 0.67 -13.45 -16.26
C ALA A 93 0.57 -13.18 -17.78
N ALA A 94 0.45 -11.92 -18.19
CA ALA A 94 0.31 -11.52 -19.59
C ALA A 94 1.65 -11.14 -20.25
N GLY A 95 1.70 -11.21 -21.58
CA GLY A 95 2.87 -10.73 -22.33
C GLY A 95 2.97 -9.20 -22.29
N VAL A 96 4.06 -8.65 -21.76
CA VAL A 96 4.28 -7.19 -21.63
C VAL A 96 3.98 -6.44 -22.93
N GLY A 97 3.11 -5.43 -22.87
CA GLY A 97 2.71 -4.60 -24.01
C GLY A 97 1.66 -5.21 -24.94
N THR A 98 1.07 -6.36 -24.59
CA THR A 98 -0.15 -6.88 -25.25
C THR A 98 -1.39 -6.15 -24.74
N GLU A 99 -2.52 -6.28 -25.45
CA GLU A 99 -3.80 -5.71 -25.01
C GLU A 99 -4.23 -6.24 -23.63
N GLN A 100 -4.06 -7.55 -23.39
CA GLN A 100 -4.35 -8.17 -22.10
C GLN A 100 -3.50 -7.56 -20.97
N TRP A 101 -2.20 -7.35 -21.24
CA TRP A 101 -1.29 -6.72 -20.29
C TRP A 101 -1.73 -5.28 -19.97
N TRP A 102 -2.03 -4.48 -20.99
CA TRP A 102 -2.52 -3.11 -20.80
C TRP A 102 -3.86 -3.04 -20.08
N ALA A 103 -4.77 -3.99 -20.33
CA ALA A 103 -6.03 -4.07 -19.61
C ALA A 103 -5.83 -4.36 -18.11
N ALA A 104 -4.88 -5.22 -17.76
CA ALA A 104 -4.55 -5.52 -16.37
C ALA A 104 -3.83 -4.35 -15.67
N VAL A 105 -2.85 -3.73 -16.34
CA VAL A 105 -2.19 -2.49 -15.86
C VAL A 105 -3.23 -1.38 -15.62
N GLY A 106 -4.18 -1.22 -16.54
CA GLY A 106 -5.26 -0.23 -16.43
C GLY A 106 -6.18 -0.48 -15.24
N ARG A 107 -6.60 -1.73 -14.99
CA ARG A 107 -7.37 -2.07 -13.79
C ARG A 107 -6.57 -1.80 -12.50
N THR A 108 -5.30 -2.20 -12.48
CA THR A 108 -4.40 -1.93 -11.36
C THR A 108 -4.32 -0.44 -11.06
N ARG A 109 -4.19 0.39 -12.11
CA ARG A 109 -4.13 1.85 -11.98
C ARG A 109 -5.41 2.42 -11.41
N VAL A 110 -6.58 2.00 -11.92
CA VAL A 110 -7.87 2.50 -11.41
C VAL A 110 -8.03 2.18 -9.93
N ALA A 111 -7.82 0.91 -9.54
CA ALA A 111 -7.90 0.51 -8.13
C ALA A 111 -6.92 1.31 -7.26
N ASN A 112 -5.68 1.51 -7.74
CA ASN A 112 -4.68 2.31 -7.03
C ASN A 112 -5.05 3.81 -6.95
N ASP A 113 -5.57 4.41 -8.02
CA ASP A 113 -5.97 5.83 -8.05
C ASP A 113 -7.16 6.10 -7.14
N ASP A 114 -8.15 5.20 -7.13
CA ASP A 114 -9.29 5.25 -6.23
C ASP A 114 -8.79 5.12 -4.77
N HIS A 115 -8.09 4.04 -4.44
CA HIS A 115 -7.49 3.78 -3.14
C HIS A 115 -6.70 4.97 -2.58
N MET A 116 -5.70 5.48 -3.31
CA MET A 116 -4.88 6.61 -2.87
C MET A 116 -5.75 7.85 -2.63
N GLY A 117 -6.75 8.09 -3.49
CA GLY A 117 -7.66 9.21 -3.35
C GLY A 117 -8.49 9.13 -2.07
N GLU A 118 -8.91 7.93 -1.66
CA GLU A 118 -9.65 7.68 -0.41
C GLU A 118 -8.74 7.81 0.79
N GLU A 119 -7.62 7.11 0.77
CA GLU A 119 -6.71 7.09 1.90
C GLU A 119 -6.16 8.49 2.23
N GLU A 120 -5.84 9.30 1.21
CA GLU A 120 -5.33 10.65 1.39
C GLU A 120 -6.32 11.62 2.04
N ARG A 121 -7.61 11.52 1.68
CA ARG A 121 -8.69 12.42 2.13
C ARG A 121 -9.31 11.96 3.46
N GLU A 122 -9.27 10.65 3.73
CA GLU A 122 -9.86 9.98 4.89
C GLU A 122 -8.76 9.49 5.85
N GLY A 123 -8.34 8.23 5.76
CA GLY A 123 -7.50 7.58 6.78
C GLY A 123 -6.19 8.31 7.14
N LEU A 124 -5.44 8.81 6.15
CA LEU A 124 -4.24 9.62 6.43
C LEU A 124 -4.60 10.96 7.08
N SER A 125 -5.69 11.59 6.66
CA SER A 125 -6.17 12.86 7.20
C SER A 125 -6.64 12.72 8.65
N ASP A 126 -7.41 11.67 8.95
CA ASP A 126 -7.86 11.34 10.30
C ASP A 126 -6.68 11.00 11.21
N PHE A 127 -5.79 10.10 10.76
CA PHE A 127 -4.62 9.71 11.55
C PHE A 127 -3.70 10.90 11.87
N ARG A 128 -3.51 11.84 10.93
CA ARG A 128 -2.71 13.06 11.17
C ARG A 128 -3.27 13.92 12.30
N ARG A 129 -4.60 14.01 12.42
CA ARG A 129 -5.29 14.84 13.43
C ARG A 129 -5.26 14.20 14.81
N ASN A 130 -5.28 12.87 14.87
CA ASN A 130 -5.53 12.14 16.12
C ASN A 130 -4.33 11.37 16.68
N ALA A 131 -3.36 10.99 15.85
CA ALA A 131 -2.18 10.26 16.32
C ALA A 131 -1.08 11.21 16.86
N PRO A 132 -0.47 10.92 18.03
CA PRO A 132 0.66 11.68 18.53
C PRO A 132 1.83 11.68 17.54
N ILE A 133 2.52 12.82 17.39
CA ILE A 133 3.61 12.97 16.42
C ILE A 133 4.73 11.93 16.61
N GLY A 134 5.11 11.62 17.86
CA GLY A 134 6.15 10.63 18.13
C GLY A 134 5.80 9.21 17.66
N LEU A 135 4.51 8.83 17.68
CA LEU A 135 4.04 7.56 17.12
C LEU A 135 4.17 7.58 15.59
N ARG A 136 3.72 8.67 14.95
CA ARG A 136 3.81 8.82 13.49
C ARG A 136 5.25 8.77 12.99
N GLU A 137 6.19 9.42 13.69
CA GLU A 137 7.61 9.39 13.37
C GLU A 137 8.22 7.99 13.54
N ALA A 138 7.86 7.28 14.62
CA ALA A 138 8.32 5.91 14.85
C ALA A 138 7.79 4.93 13.79
N LEU A 139 6.53 5.09 13.36
CA LEU A 139 5.96 4.31 12.26
C LEU A 139 6.63 4.66 10.92
N GLY A 140 6.90 5.94 10.66
CA GLY A 140 7.60 6.37 9.44
C GLY A 140 9.02 5.80 9.32
N GLN A 141 9.74 5.69 10.45
CA GLN A 141 11.04 5.00 10.50
C GLN A 141 10.92 3.50 10.19
N GLN A 142 9.93 2.83 10.80
CA GLN A 142 9.68 1.39 10.56
C GLN A 142 9.30 1.13 9.09
N TYR A 143 8.41 1.93 8.54
CA TYR A 143 8.00 1.87 7.14
C TYR A 143 9.20 2.03 6.22
N SER A 144 9.96 3.11 6.38
CA SER A 144 11.13 3.40 5.53
C SER A 144 12.18 2.30 5.58
N GLU A 145 12.43 1.76 6.78
CA GLU A 145 13.37 0.64 6.95
C GLU A 145 12.83 -0.64 6.31
N PHE A 146 11.53 -0.93 6.45
CA PHE A 146 10.90 -2.08 5.83
C PHE A 146 10.97 -2.02 4.30
N MET A 147 10.58 -0.88 3.71
CA MET A 147 10.67 -0.65 2.26
C MET A 147 12.10 -0.79 1.73
N ARG A 148 13.09 -0.34 2.51
CA ARG A 148 14.51 -0.48 2.17
C ARG A 148 14.99 -1.93 2.24
N GLN A 149 14.51 -2.71 3.21
CA GLN A 149 14.85 -4.12 3.37
C GLN A 149 14.15 -5.01 2.34
N HIS A 150 12.99 -4.59 1.85
CA HIS A 150 12.15 -5.33 0.91
C HIS A 150 11.94 -4.54 -0.39
N PRO A 151 12.98 -4.37 -1.23
CA PRO A 151 12.86 -3.68 -2.51
C PRO A 151 12.00 -4.44 -3.54
N THR A 152 11.58 -5.66 -3.21
CA THR A 152 10.72 -6.54 -4.02
C THR A 152 9.84 -7.35 -3.09
N THR A 153 8.83 -8.03 -3.63
CA THR A 153 7.95 -8.96 -2.89
C THR A 153 8.65 -10.22 -2.35
N LYS A 154 9.91 -10.49 -2.72
CA LYS A 154 10.65 -11.69 -2.31
C LYS A 154 10.73 -11.83 -0.78
N GLY A 155 10.21 -12.94 -0.27
CA GLY A 155 10.23 -13.26 1.17
C GLY A 155 9.04 -12.68 1.94
N LEU A 156 8.10 -12.04 1.25
CA LEU A 156 6.82 -11.60 1.79
C LEU A 156 5.70 -12.53 1.32
N THR A 157 4.76 -12.79 2.21
CA THR A 157 3.54 -13.53 1.89
C THR A 157 2.51 -12.53 1.34
N ILE A 158 2.59 -12.25 0.03
CA ILE A 158 1.64 -11.38 -0.68
C ILE A 158 0.41 -12.21 -1.03
N THR A 159 -0.68 -11.99 -0.30
CA THR A 159 -1.95 -12.69 -0.48
C THR A 159 -3.09 -11.77 -0.10
N ASP A 160 -4.24 -12.02 -0.70
CA ASP A 160 -5.45 -11.29 -0.40
C ASP A 160 -5.89 -11.56 1.04
N ARG A 161 -6.55 -10.56 1.62
CA ARG A 161 -7.12 -10.61 2.95
C ARG A 161 -8.62 -10.41 2.89
N ASP A 162 -9.35 -11.13 3.72
CA ASP A 162 -10.77 -10.88 3.93
C ASP A 162 -10.91 -9.58 4.75
N PRO A 163 -11.52 -8.50 4.21
CA PRO A 163 -11.56 -7.21 4.90
C PRO A 163 -12.26 -7.30 6.26
N GLN A 164 -13.39 -8.00 6.31
CA GLN A 164 -14.20 -8.13 7.52
C GLN A 164 -13.41 -8.85 8.63
N ARG A 165 -12.83 -10.01 8.32
CA ARG A 165 -12.00 -10.74 9.28
C ARG A 165 -10.79 -9.94 9.73
N TYR A 166 -10.17 -9.17 8.82
CA TYR A 166 -9.04 -8.34 9.17
C TYR A 166 -9.41 -7.33 10.26
N VAL A 167 -10.50 -6.59 10.09
CA VAL A 167 -10.99 -5.65 11.11
C VAL A 167 -11.33 -6.38 12.42
N GLU A 168 -12.10 -7.48 12.34
CA GLU A 168 -12.52 -8.26 13.52
C GLU A 168 -11.33 -8.74 14.37
N GLU A 169 -10.22 -9.14 13.75
CA GLU A 169 -9.00 -9.56 14.44
C GLU A 169 -8.39 -8.43 15.31
N PHE A 170 -8.47 -7.18 14.85
CA PHE A 170 -7.94 -6.02 15.57
C PHE A 170 -8.94 -5.45 16.58
N GLU A 171 -10.25 -5.63 16.40
CA GLU A 171 -11.25 -5.30 17.41
C GLU A 171 -11.22 -6.26 18.61
N ALA A 172 -10.99 -7.56 18.36
CA ALA A 172 -10.95 -8.59 19.40
C ALA A 172 -9.69 -8.53 20.28
N THR A 173 -8.67 -7.77 19.86
CA THR A 173 -7.41 -7.63 20.62
C THR A 173 -7.54 -6.50 21.66
N PRO A 174 -7.34 -6.76 22.97
CA PRO A 174 -7.54 -5.75 23.99
C PRO A 174 -6.57 -4.57 23.83
N ARG A 175 -7.13 -3.36 23.65
CA ARG A 175 -6.39 -2.09 23.51
C ARG A 175 -5.46 -1.88 24.73
N SER A 176 -4.15 -1.81 24.49
CA SER A 176 -3.19 -1.37 25.51
C SER A 176 -3.46 0.10 25.88
N LYS A 177 -3.21 0.46 27.14
CA LYS A 177 -3.52 1.79 27.67
C LYS A 177 -2.86 2.92 26.83
N PRO A 178 -3.51 4.10 26.72
CA PRO A 178 -3.04 5.22 25.90
C PRO A 178 -1.60 5.69 26.15
N ASP A 179 -1.07 5.43 27.34
CA ASP A 179 0.24 5.92 27.82
C ASP A 179 1.42 5.00 27.43
N ASP A 180 1.16 3.85 26.80
CA ASP A 180 2.21 2.94 26.34
C ASP A 180 2.69 3.33 24.93
N PHE A 181 3.69 4.20 24.88
CA PHE A 181 4.40 4.53 23.64
C PHE A 181 5.35 3.41 23.18
N SER A 182 5.46 2.31 23.93
CA SER A 182 6.27 1.16 23.52
C SER A 182 5.46 0.27 22.59
N LEU A 183 5.78 0.33 21.29
CA LEU A 183 5.28 -0.63 20.33
C LEU A 183 5.87 -2.01 20.64
N ARG A 184 5.16 -2.84 21.41
CA ARG A 184 5.39 -4.30 21.41
C ARG A 184 4.78 -4.90 20.15
N ILE A 185 5.32 -4.56 18.98
CA ILE A 185 5.00 -5.27 17.76
C ILE A 185 5.97 -6.44 17.66
N GLY A 186 5.40 -7.65 17.66
CA GLY A 186 6.15 -8.90 17.46
C GLY A 186 7.04 -8.77 16.23
N SER A 187 8.26 -9.32 16.33
CA SER A 187 9.29 -9.26 15.29
C SER A 187 8.68 -9.39 13.90
N LEU A 188 8.81 -8.35 13.06
CA LEU A 188 8.40 -8.30 11.64
C LEU A 188 9.17 -9.32 10.75
N LYS A 189 9.57 -10.46 11.30
CA LYS A 189 10.17 -11.56 10.56
C LYS A 189 9.04 -12.30 9.87
N GLY A 190 9.03 -12.24 8.54
CA GLY A 190 8.08 -12.92 7.68
C GLY A 190 7.85 -14.37 8.10
N GLN A 191 6.58 -14.70 8.30
CA GLN A 191 6.04 -16.04 8.22
C GLN A 191 5.06 -16.09 7.06
#